data_AF-A0A9X5UI45-F1
#
_entry.id   AF-A0A9X5UI45-F1
#
_cell.length_a   1.000
_cell.length_b   1.000
_cell.length_c   1.000
_cell.angle_alpha   90.00
_cell.angle_beta   90.00
_cell.angle_gamma   90.00
#
_symmetry.space_group_name_H-M   'P 1'
#
loop_
_entity.id
_entity.type
_entity.pdbx_description
1 polymer ?
#
loop_
_entity_poly.entity_id
_entity_poly.type
_entity_poly.pdbx_seq_one_letter_code
_entity_poly.pdbx_strand_id
1 'polypeptide(L)'
;MTGGRNGRATRPGPLNHWWLGDDLLTLSAVPAAHPDEGVVTSWLRYERSRDGRLVETELQNLSLQRYDLDGFAALLREAGFTAVTVHADYRAGLSPTPDSQVWTFVAAA
;
A
#
# COMPACT_ATOMS: atom_id res chain seq x y z
N MET A 1 29.40 -20.21 17.25
CA MET A 1 29.45 -18.79 17.67
C MET A 1 28.50 -18.00 16.80
N THR A 2 27.69 -17.19 17.46
CA THR A 2 26.49 -16.45 17.04
C THR A 2 26.70 -15.53 15.83
N GLY A 3 26.01 -15.82 14.72
CA GLY A 3 25.76 -14.86 13.66
C GLY A 3 24.50 -14.06 13.99
N GLY A 4 24.66 -12.95 14.71
CA GLY A 4 23.55 -12.06 15.04
C GLY A 4 23.11 -11.26 13.81
N ARG A 5 22.00 -11.65 13.19
CA ARG A 5 21.28 -10.79 12.24
C ARG A 5 20.73 -9.59 13.02
N ASN A 6 21.39 -8.44 12.91
CA ASN A 6 20.86 -7.15 13.35
C ASN A 6 19.71 -6.73 12.40
N GLY A 7 18.57 -7.41 12.51
CA GLY A 7 17.32 -6.93 11.91
C GLY A 7 16.84 -5.74 12.70
N ARG A 8 16.91 -4.53 12.13
CA ARG A 8 16.30 -3.33 12.69
C ARG A 8 14.81 -3.65 12.93
N ALA A 9 14.39 -3.65 14.19
CA ALA A 9 13.00 -3.93 14.54
C ALA A 9 12.10 -2.90 13.84
N THR A 10 11.32 -3.38 12.88
CA THR A 10 10.28 -2.60 12.21
C THR A 10 9.13 -2.43 13.20
N ARG A 11 8.88 -1.18 13.62
CA ARG A 11 7.71 -0.89 14.45
C ARG A 11 6.45 -1.13 13.61
N PRO A 12 5.44 -1.86 14.12
CA PRO A 12 4.16 -1.96 13.45
C PRO A 12 3.53 -0.57 13.34
N GLY A 13 2.87 -0.29 12.23
CA GLY A 13 2.01 0.89 12.07
C GLY A 13 0.77 0.85 12.98
N PRO A 14 -0.13 1.84 12.90
CA PRO A 14 -1.39 1.81 13.64
C PRO A 14 -2.19 0.54 13.30
N LEU A 15 -2.82 -0.06 14.32
CA LEU A 15 -3.59 -1.28 14.16
C LEU A 15 -4.94 -0.96 13.51
N ASN A 16 -5.07 -1.28 12.22
CA ASN A 16 -6.36 -1.20 11.55
C ASN A 16 -7.24 -2.34 12.05
N HIS A 17 -8.50 -2.05 12.32
CA HIS A 17 -9.44 -3.04 12.84
C HIS A 17 -10.86 -2.81 12.34
N TRP A 18 -11.60 -3.91 12.24
CA TRP A 18 -12.99 -3.93 11.82
C TRP A 18 -13.74 -5.02 12.56
N TRP A 19 -15.03 -4.80 12.82
CA TRP A 19 -15.92 -5.81 13.37
C TRP A 19 -16.73 -6.48 12.25
N LEU A 20 -16.83 -7.80 12.28
CA LEU A 20 -17.66 -8.61 11.39
C LEU A 20 -18.50 -9.57 12.25
N GLY A 21 -19.70 -9.16 12.63
CA GLY A 21 -20.46 -9.86 13.68
C GLY A 21 -19.67 -9.83 14.99
N ASP A 22 -19.47 -10.98 15.62
CA ASP A 22 -18.67 -11.11 16.85
C ASP A 22 -17.17 -11.33 16.58
N ASP A 23 -16.75 -11.35 15.30
CA ASP A 23 -15.34 -11.43 14.95
C ASP A 23 -14.71 -10.03 14.91
N LEU A 24 -13.55 -9.87 15.57
CA LEU A 24 -12.63 -8.75 15.41
C LEU A 24 -11.59 -9.12 14.34
N LEU A 25 -11.56 -8.35 13.26
CA LEU A 25 -10.53 -8.41 12.24
C LEU A 25 -9.49 -7.33 12.52
N THR A 26 -8.21 -7.69 12.46
CA THR A 26 -7.11 -6.72 12.52
C THR A 26 -6.20 -6.87 11.30
N LEU A 27 -5.63 -5.76 10.87
CA LEU A 27 -4.56 -5.72 9.87
C LEU A 27 -3.38 -4.92 10.45
N SER A 28 -2.23 -5.56 10.51
CA SER A 28 -0.95 -4.92 10.76
C SER A 28 -0.03 -5.07 9.55
N ALA A 29 0.74 -4.02 9.27
CA ALA A 29 1.71 -4.01 8.18
C ALA A 29 3.12 -3.83 8.73
N VAL A 30 4.03 -4.65 8.25
CA VAL A 30 5.46 -4.58 8.60
C VAL A 30 6.24 -4.33 7.32
N PRO A 31 6.93 -3.19 7.16
CA PRO A 31 7.77 -2.93 6.00
C PRO A 31 8.83 -4.02 5.82
N ALA A 32 9.08 -4.43 4.58
CA ALA A 32 10.19 -5.32 4.28
C ALA A 32 11.53 -4.62 4.56
N ALA A 33 12.52 -5.39 5.01
CA ALA A 33 13.83 -4.85 5.39
C ALA A 33 14.60 -4.25 4.20
N HIS A 34 14.38 -4.75 2.98
CA HIS A 34 15.09 -4.35 1.78
C HIS A 34 14.12 -4.35 0.59
N PRO A 35 13.32 -3.29 0.39
CA PRO A 35 12.53 -3.14 -0.81
C PRO A 35 13.43 -2.77 -2.01
N ASP A 36 13.05 -3.20 -3.21
CA ASP A 36 13.68 -2.74 -4.46
C ASP A 36 13.39 -1.25 -4.69
N GLU A 37 14.26 -0.57 -5.44
CA GLU A 37 14.05 0.85 -5.77
C GLU A 37 12.75 1.03 -6.56
N GLY A 38 11.96 2.03 -6.16
CA GLY A 38 10.64 2.26 -6.76
C GLY A 38 9.58 1.23 -6.35
N VAL A 39 9.88 0.28 -5.46
CA VAL A 39 8.91 -0.68 -4.93
C VAL A 39 8.72 -0.45 -3.43
N VAL A 40 7.48 -0.56 -2.94
CA VAL A 40 7.19 -0.63 -1.51
C VAL A 40 6.67 -2.02 -1.21
N THR A 41 7.46 -2.79 -0.45
CA THR A 41 7.10 -4.13 -0.02
C THR A 41 6.79 -4.15 1.48
N SER A 42 5.69 -4.82 1.85
CA SER A 42 5.28 -5.02 3.23
C SER A 42 4.71 -6.42 3.44
N TRP A 43 4.93 -6.95 4.65
CA TRP A 43 4.23 -8.13 5.13
C TRP A 43 2.96 -7.67 5.84
N LEU A 44 1.81 -8.08 5.32
CA LEU A 44 0.51 -7.85 5.91
C LEU A 44 0.15 -9.07 6.75
N ARG A 45 -0.18 -8.83 8.03
CA ARG A 45 -0.69 -9.85 8.94
C ARG A 45 -2.15 -9.52 9.24
N TYR A 46 -3.03 -10.41 8.80
CA TYR A 46 -4.44 -10.40 9.10
C TYR A 46 -4.71 -11.35 10.26
N GLU A 47 -5.50 -10.91 11.23
CA GLU A 47 -5.95 -11.76 12.32
C GLU A 47 -7.45 -11.66 12.47
N ARG A 48 -8.10 -12.80 12.68
CA ARG A 48 -9.49 -12.87 13.10
C ARG A 48 -9.56 -13.40 14.52
N SER A 49 -10.19 -12.65 15.40
CA SER A 49 -10.40 -13.03 16.80
C SER A 49 -11.89 -13.07 17.13
N ARG A 50 -12.31 -14.00 18.00
CA ARG A 50 -13.68 -14.14 18.50
C ARG A 50 -13.63 -14.37 20.00
N ASP A 51 -14.47 -13.66 20.75
CA ASP A 51 -14.51 -13.75 22.22
C ASP A 51 -13.11 -13.59 22.87
N GLY A 52 -12.32 -12.66 22.33
CA GLY A 52 -10.96 -12.38 22.79
C GLY A 52 -9.91 -13.44 22.45
N ARG A 53 -10.25 -14.42 21.60
CA ARG A 53 -9.34 -15.49 21.17
C ARG A 53 -9.01 -15.37 19.69
N LEU A 54 -7.73 -15.48 19.35
CA LEU A 54 -7.29 -15.61 17.97
C LEU A 54 -7.86 -16.90 17.37
N VAL A 55 -8.64 -16.77 16.32
CA VAL A 55 -9.22 -17.89 15.57
C VAL A 55 -8.37 -18.22 14.36
N GLU A 56 -7.86 -17.20 13.66
CA GLU A 56 -7.18 -17.38 12.39
C GLU A 56 -6.17 -16.27 12.11
N THR A 57 -5.15 -16.61 11.34
CA THR A 57 -4.13 -15.67 10.87
C THR A 57 -3.81 -15.96 9.41
N GLU A 58 -3.71 -14.90 8.62
CA GLU A 58 -3.14 -14.95 7.28
C GLU A 58 -1.95 -13.99 7.17
N LEU A 59 -0.88 -14.44 6.51
CA LEU A 59 0.28 -13.63 6.19
C LEU A 59 0.35 -13.45 4.68
N GLN A 60 0.36 -12.20 4.22
CA GLN A 60 0.45 -11.84 2.82
C GLN A 60 1.68 -10.96 2.56
N ASN A 61 2.38 -11.19 1.46
CA ASN A 61 3.38 -10.27 0.95
C ASN A 61 2.72 -9.31 -0.05
N LEU A 62 2.80 -8.02 0.22
CA LEU A 62 2.31 -6.96 -0.68
C LEU A 62 3.49 -6.15 -1.19
N SER A 63 3.69 -6.16 -2.51
CA SER A 63 4.62 -5.27 -3.22
C SER A 63 3.84 -4.32 -4.12
N LEU A 64 4.10 -3.02 -3.99
CA LEU A 64 3.51 -1.97 -4.81
C LEU A 64 4.60 -1.24 -5.57
N GLN A 65 4.48 -1.19 -6.89
CA GLN A 65 5.31 -0.31 -7.72
C GLN A 65 4.88 1.13 -7.52
N ARG A 66 5.82 2.01 -7.20
CA ARG A 66 5.64 3.45 -7.12
C ARG A 66 6.17 4.10 -8.38
N TYR A 67 5.37 5.02 -8.89
CA TYR A 67 5.74 5.97 -9.92
C TYR A 67 5.53 7.38 -9.39
N ASP A 68 6.34 8.32 -9.86
CA ASP A 68 5.97 9.72 -9.77
C ASP A 68 4.91 10.07 -10.83
N LEU A 69 4.37 11.28 -10.74
CA LEU A 69 3.30 11.74 -11.63
C LEU A 69 3.73 11.70 -13.10
N ASP A 70 4.93 12.21 -13.39
CA ASP A 70 5.44 12.34 -14.75
C ASP A 70 5.79 10.98 -15.36
N GLY A 71 6.43 10.10 -14.59
CA GLY A 71 6.80 8.75 -15.00
C GLY A 71 5.57 7.90 -15.32
N PHE A 72 4.52 7.95 -14.50
CA PHE A 72 3.30 7.21 -14.82
C PHE A 72 2.57 7.81 -16.04
N ALA A 73 2.53 9.14 -16.17
CA ALA A 73 1.94 9.78 -17.33
C ALA A 73 2.71 9.47 -18.63
N ALA A 74 4.03 9.34 -18.57
CA ALA A 74 4.86 8.93 -19.71
C ALA A 74 4.53 7.50 -20.15
N LEU A 75 4.43 6.55 -19.21
CA LEU A 75 4.06 5.16 -19.50
C LEU A 75 2.69 5.06 -20.19
N LEU A 76 1.70 5.85 -19.77
CA LEU A 76 0.40 5.89 -20.43
C LEU A 76 0.50 6.39 -21.88
N ARG A 77 1.34 7.41 -22.13
CA ARG A 77 1.57 7.90 -23.49
C ARG A 77 2.30 6.89 -24.37
N GLU A 78 3.31 6.22 -23.82
CA GLU A 78 4.02 5.13 -24.51
C GLU A 78 3.08 3.97 -24.85
N ALA A 79 2.09 3.70 -23.99
CA ALA A 79 1.05 2.70 -24.25
C ALA A 79 0.01 3.13 -25.31
N GLY A 80 0.09 4.36 -25.82
CA GLY A 80 -0.75 4.86 -26.91
C GLY A 80 -1.91 5.78 -26.48
N PHE A 81 -2.02 6.14 -25.20
CA PHE A 81 -3.02 7.12 -24.76
C PHE A 81 -2.56 8.53 -25.11
N THR A 82 -3.38 9.28 -25.85
CA THR A 82 -3.02 10.62 -26.33
C THR A 82 -3.49 11.73 -25.38
N ALA A 83 -4.60 11.51 -24.68
CA ALA A 83 -5.14 12.43 -23.68
C ALA A 83 -5.01 11.84 -22.28
N VAL A 84 -4.05 12.33 -21.49
CA VAL A 84 -3.83 11.92 -20.10
C VAL A 84 -4.08 13.10 -19.18
N THR A 85 -5.03 12.96 -18.26
CA THR A 85 -5.35 13.94 -17.22
C THR A 85 -5.19 13.30 -15.84
N VAL A 86 -4.75 14.08 -14.85
CA VAL A 86 -4.63 13.62 -13.48
C VAL A 86 -5.49 14.46 -12.54
N HIS A 87 -6.16 13.79 -11.62
CA HIS A 87 -7.01 14.37 -10.59
C HIS A 87 -6.53 13.94 -9.20
N ALA A 88 -6.61 14.83 -8.22
CA ALA A 88 -6.26 14.54 -6.84
C ALA A 88 -7.45 14.03 -6.03
N ASP A 89 -7.19 13.16 -5.07
CA ASP A 89 -8.09 12.83 -3.95
C ASP A 89 -9.50 12.41 -4.40
N TYR A 90 -9.58 11.68 -5.52
CA TYR A 90 -10.81 11.25 -6.18
C TYR A 90 -11.76 12.39 -6.58
N ARG A 91 -11.23 13.61 -6.80
CA ARG A 91 -12.01 14.80 -7.18
C ARG A 91 -11.68 15.25 -8.60
N ALA A 92 -12.62 15.04 -9.51
CA ALA A 92 -12.47 15.48 -10.90
C ALA A 92 -12.13 16.98 -10.99
N GLY A 93 -11.15 17.31 -11.83
CA GLY A 93 -10.65 18.67 -12.05
C GLY A 93 -9.71 19.21 -10.97
N LEU A 94 -9.52 18.53 -9.85
CA LEU A 94 -8.57 18.95 -8.82
C LEU A 94 -7.15 18.53 -9.21
N SER A 95 -6.24 19.48 -9.40
CA SER A 95 -4.83 19.16 -9.69
C SER A 95 -4.12 18.60 -8.45
N PRO A 96 -3.20 17.62 -8.61
CA PRO A 96 -2.34 17.14 -7.53
C PRO A 96 -1.49 18.25 -6.91
N THR A 97 -1.35 18.17 -5.59
CA THR A 97 -0.42 18.98 -4.80
C THR A 97 0.49 18.04 -4.00
N PRO A 98 1.56 18.54 -3.36
CA PRO A 98 2.39 17.74 -2.46
C PRO A 98 1.62 17.08 -1.30
N ASP A 99 0.46 17.64 -0.92
CA ASP A 99 -0.38 17.14 0.17
C ASP A 99 -1.45 16.13 -0.30
N SER A 100 -1.62 15.97 -1.61
CA SER A 100 -2.57 15.00 -2.18
C SER A 100 -2.21 13.57 -1.78
N GLN A 101 -3.21 12.82 -1.34
CA GLN A 101 -3.04 11.45 -0.86
C GLN A 101 -3.28 10.42 -1.96
N VAL A 102 -4.09 10.78 -2.96
CA VAL A 102 -4.43 9.89 -4.08
C VAL A 102 -4.33 10.64 -5.40
N TRP A 103 -3.77 9.98 -6.42
CA TRP A 103 -3.79 10.45 -7.81
C TRP A 103 -4.65 9.54 -8.67
N THR A 104 -5.61 10.11 -9.38
CA THR A 104 -6.49 9.42 -10.32
C THR A 104 -6.10 9.83 -11.74
N PHE A 105 -5.57 8.89 -12.51
CA PHE A 105 -5.27 9.11 -13.93
C PHE A 105 -6.49 8.75 -14.78
N VAL A 106 -6.86 9.64 -15.69
CA VAL A 106 -7.87 9.43 -16.72
C VAL A 106 -7.15 9.49 -18.07
N ALA A 107 -7.26 8.41 -18.84
CA ALA A 107 -6.56 8.26 -20.12
C ALA A 107 -7.53 7.87 -21.23
N ALA A 108 -7.44 8.53 -22.38
CA ALA A 108 -8.20 8.22 -23.59
C ALA A 108 -7.26 8.16 -24.82
N ALA A 109 -7.60 7.28 -25.77
CA ALA A 109 -6.85 7.07 -27.01
C ALA A 109 -7.24 8.10 -28.07
#